data_AF-A0A8T5EVA8-F1
#
_entry.id   AF-A0A8T5EVA8-F1
#
_cell.length_a   1.000
_cell.length_b   1.000
_cell.length_c   1.000
_cell.angle_alpha   90.00
_cell.angle_beta   90.00
_cell.angle_gamma   90.00
#
_symmetry.space_group_name_H-M   'P 1'
#
loop_
_entity.id
_entity.type
_entity.pdbx_description
1 polymer ?
#
loop_
_entity_poly.entity_id
_entity_poly.type
_entity_poly.pdbx_seq_one_letter_code
_entity_poly.pdbx_strand_id
1 'polypeptide(L)' 'STKHARQYIDAEQIQQLKEFAAKFGATPLVAVKFSTKWHFCDPDEMQKTTSGKHVLHKEKHLHITKQFEELLDSLD' A
#
# COMPACT_ATOMS: atom_id res chain seq x y z
N SER A 1 10.02 -12.01 16.16
CA SER A 1 9.20 -10.87 16.63
C SER A 1 8.13 -10.56 15.59
N THR A 2 6.86 -10.75 15.92
CA THR A 2 5.69 -10.57 15.03
C THR A 2 5.29 -9.11 14.79
N LYS A 3 6.01 -8.14 15.41
CA LYS A 3 5.71 -6.70 15.33
C LYS A 3 5.89 -6.05 13.95
N HIS A 4 6.48 -6.74 12.96
CA HIS A 4 6.78 -6.16 11.64
C HIS A 4 6.04 -6.82 10.47
N ALA A 5 5.04 -7.67 10.73
CA ALA A 5 4.33 -8.38 9.67
C ALA A 5 3.15 -7.58 9.08
N ARG A 6 2.70 -6.51 9.76
CA ARG A 6 1.50 -5.74 9.41
C ARG A 6 1.75 -4.26 9.51
N GLN A 7 1.19 -3.49 8.58
CA GLN A 7 1.10 -2.04 8.67
C GLN A 7 -0.35 -1.62 8.54
N TYR A 8 -0.77 -0.68 9.39
CA TYR A 8 -2.11 -0.11 9.38
C TYR A 8 -2.01 1.35 9.00
N ILE A 9 -2.87 1.79 8.09
CA ILE A 9 -2.95 3.17 7.63
C ILE A 9 -4.39 3.63 7.85
N ASP A 10 -4.54 4.83 8.40
CA ASP A 10 -5.86 5.35 8.70
C ASP A 10 -6.63 5.65 7.40
N ALA A 11 -7.95 5.46 7.46
CA ALA A 11 -8.84 5.67 6.30
C ALA A 11 -8.70 7.09 5.74
N GLU A 12 -8.58 8.08 6.62
CA GLU A 12 -8.42 9.48 6.25
C GLU A 12 -7.13 9.74 5.48
N GLN A 13 -6.01 9.13 5.88
CA GLN A 13 -4.73 9.28 5.17
C GLN A 13 -4.80 8.70 3.76
N ILE A 14 -5.46 7.54 3.60
CA ILE A 14 -5.69 6.95 2.28
C ILE A 14 -6.60 7.84 1.43
N GLN A 15 -7.65 8.40 2.03
CA GLN A 15 -8.55 9.30 1.33
C GLN A 15 -7.84 10.57 0.85
N GLN A 16 -7.03 11.19 1.72
CA GLN A 16 -6.21 12.36 1.37
C GLN A 16 -5.22 12.05 0.25
N LEU A 17 -4.56 10.88 0.27
CA LEU A 17 -3.67 10.45 -0.80
C LEU A 17 -4.41 10.34 -2.14
N LYS A 18 -5.58 9.71 -2.15
CA LYS A 18 -6.39 9.56 -3.38
C LYS A 18 -6.86 10.90 -3.93
N GLU A 19 -7.32 11.79 -3.06
CA GLU A 19 -7.74 13.13 -3.46
C GLU A 19 -6.60 13.96 -4.03
N PHE A 20 -5.42 13.89 -3.40
CA PHE A 20 -4.22 14.52 -3.92
C PHE A 20 -3.84 13.96 -5.30
N ALA A 21 -3.77 12.63 -5.42
CA ALA A 21 -3.40 11.96 -6.65
C ALA A 21 -4.36 12.30 -7.80
N ALA A 22 -5.67 12.29 -7.53
CA ALA A 22 -6.70 12.66 -8.51
C ALA A 22 -6.56 14.13 -8.98
N LYS A 23 -6.27 15.06 -8.07
CA LYS A 23 -6.04 16.48 -8.42
C LYS A 23 -4.73 16.70 -9.17
N PHE A 24 -3.71 15.92 -8.84
CA PHE A 24 -2.38 16.01 -9.46
C PHE A 24 -2.32 15.31 -10.83
N GLY A 25 -3.23 14.36 -11.09
CA GLY A 25 -3.18 13.51 -12.28
C GLY A 25 -2.19 12.35 -12.14
N ALA A 26 -2.00 11.83 -10.92
CA ALA A 26 -1.16 10.68 -10.63
C ALA A 26 -1.96 9.47 -10.12
N THR A 27 -1.35 8.30 -10.17
CA THR A 27 -1.87 7.08 -9.54
C THR A 27 -1.47 7.03 -8.07
N PRO A 28 -2.42 6.90 -7.12
CA PRO A 28 -2.10 6.79 -5.71
C PRO A 28 -1.45 5.43 -5.43
N LEU A 29 -0.34 5.42 -4.69
CA LEU A 29 0.41 4.21 -4.38
C LEU A 29 0.86 4.23 -2.92
N VAL A 30 0.66 3.12 -2.21
CA VAL A 30 1.11 2.96 -0.82
C VAL A 30 2.41 2.16 -0.82
N ALA A 31 3.45 2.70 -0.20
CA ALA A 31 4.73 2.03 -0.02
C ALA A 31 4.92 1.61 1.44
N VAL A 32 5.14 0.31 1.67
CA VAL A 32 5.38 -0.26 2.99
C VAL A 32 6.73 -0.98 3.04
N LYS A 33 7.50 -0.71 4.09
CA LYS A 33 8.74 -1.42 4.38
C LYS A 33 8.57 -2.34 5.59
N PHE A 34 8.44 -3.64 5.36
CA PHE A 34 8.35 -4.63 6.44
C PHE A 34 9.73 -5.07 6.97
N SER A 35 10.76 -5.04 6.12
CA SER A 35 12.14 -5.33 6.51
C SER A 35 13.12 -4.51 5.67
N THR A 36 13.82 -5.13 4.72
CA THR A 36 14.82 -4.48 3.86
C THR A 36 14.23 -3.98 2.55
N LYS A 37 13.21 -4.66 2.02
CA LYS A 37 12.59 -4.35 0.73
C LYS A 37 11.29 -3.55 0.86
N TRP A 38 11.06 -2.66 -0.10
CA TRP A 38 9.82 -1.88 -0.23
C TRP A 38 8.77 -2.68 -0.99
N HIS A 39 7.52 -2.57 -0.55
CA HIS A 39 6.36 -3.19 -1.16
C HIS A 39 5.38 -2.09 -1.51
N PHE A 40 4.97 -2.04 -2.77
CA PHE A 40 4.09 -1.03 -3.33
C PHE A 40 2.74 -1.67 -3.68
N CYS A 41 1.64 -1.05 -3.30
CA CYS A 41 0.31 -1.53 -3.65
C CYS A 41 -0.66 -0.38 -3.94
N ASP A 42 -1.72 -0.69 -4.67
CA ASP A 42 -2.87 0.19 -4.79
C ASP A 42 -3.60 0.24 -3.44
N PRO A 43 -3.88 1.44 -2.88
CA PRO A 43 -4.68 1.56 -1.67
C PRO A 43 -6.09 0.95 -1.76
N ASP A 44 -6.69 0.82 -2.95
CA ASP A 44 -7.99 0.17 -3.15
C ASP A 44 -7.95 -1.36 -3.03
N GLU A 45 -6.79 -1.98 -3.27
CA GLU A 45 -6.60 -3.42 -3.10
C GLU A 45 -6.32 -3.82 -1.65
N MET A 46 -6.03 -2.84 -0.78
CA MET A 46 -5.76 -3.10 0.63
C MET A 46 -7.01 -3.58 1.38
N GLN A 47 -6.83 -4.60 2.23
CA GLN A 47 -7.88 -5.05 3.12
C GLN A 47 -8.26 -3.94 4.12
N LYS A 48 -9.56 -3.75 4.36
CA LYS A 48 -10.09 -2.89 5.43
C LYS A 48 -10.36 -3.67 6.71
N THR A 49 -10.00 -3.12 7.85
CA THR A 49 -10.36 -3.65 9.17
C THR A 49 -11.79 -3.25 9.54
N THR A 50 -12.36 -3.89 10.56
CA THR A 50 -13.68 -3.51 11.12
C THR A 50 -13.72 -2.07 11.61
N SER A 51 -12.58 -1.52 12.06
CA SER A 51 -12.42 -0.12 12.46
C SER A 51 -12.18 0.85 11.29
N GLY A 52 -12.22 0.36 10.04
CA GLY A 52 -12.08 1.17 8.83
C GLY A 52 -10.65 1.44 8.38
N LYS A 53 -9.62 1.00 9.11
CA LYS A 53 -8.22 1.18 8.70
C LYS A 53 -7.87 0.28 7.52
N HIS A 54 -6.96 0.72 6.66
CA HIS A 54 -6.39 -0.13 5.63
C HIS A 54 -5.21 -0.90 6.22
N VAL A 55 -5.11 -2.20 5.94
CA VAL A 55 -4.04 -3.06 6.47
C VAL A 55 -3.29 -3.75 5.33
N LEU A 56 -1.97 -3.69 5.40
CA LEU A 56 -1.09 -4.54 4.59
C LEU A 56 -0.44 -5.59 5.49
N HIS A 57 -0.42 -6.83 5.02
CA HIS A 57 0.20 -7.95 5.73
C HIS A 57 1.22 -8.60 4.82
N LYS A 58 2.48 -8.64 5.27
CA LYS A 58 3.62 -9.08 4.47
C LYS A 58 3.36 -10.37 3.68
N GLU A 59 2.88 -11.42 4.35
CA GLU A 59 2.66 -12.73 3.72
C GLU A 59 1.31 -12.88 3.02
N LYS A 60 0.25 -12.24 3.53
CA LYS A 60 -1.11 -12.43 2.99
C LYS A 60 -1.38 -11.59 1.74
N HIS A 61 -0.61 -10.52 1.56
CA HIS A 61 -0.84 -9.53 0.51
C HIS A 61 0.29 -9.50 -0.53
N LEU A 62 1.11 -10.56 -0.61
CA LEU A 62 2.15 -10.68 -1.64
C LEU A 62 1.60 -10.52 -3.07
N HIS A 63 0.36 -10.95 -3.30
CA HIS A 63 -0.30 -10.91 -4.61
C HIS A 63 -0.80 -9.52 -5.03
N ILE A 64 -0.96 -8.58 -4.09
CA ILE A 64 -1.37 -7.19 -4.36
C ILE A 64 -0.21 -6.20 -4.20
N THR A 65 1.02 -6.70 -3.96
CA THR A 65 2.20 -5.87 -3.78
C THR A 65 3.22 -6.14 -4.87
N LYS A 66 3.87 -5.08 -5.33
CA LYS A 66 5.03 -5.15 -6.22
C LYS A 66 6.29 -4.68 -5.47
N GLN A 67 7.44 -5.24 -5.82
CA GLN A 67 8.73 -4.63 -5.51
C GLN A 67 8.96 -3.40 -6.40
N PHE A 68 9.99 -2.61 -6.11
CA PHE A 68 10.25 -1.38 -6.86
C PHE A 68 10.56 -1.66 -8.34
N GLU A 69 11.38 -2.67 -8.60
CA GLU A 69 11.76 -3.06 -9.96
C GLU A 69 10.54 -3.54 -10.76
N GLU A 70 9.72 -4.41 -10.17
CA GLU A 70 8.47 -4.90 -10.79
C GLU A 70 7.45 -3.79 -11.05
N LEU A 71 7.46 -2.73 -10.23
CA LEU A 71 6.63 -1.56 -10.44
C LEU A 71 7.10 -0.77 -11.67
N LEU A 72 8.41 -0.53 -11.79
CA LEU A 72 9.00 0.20 -12.92
C LEU A 72 8.76 -0.56 -14.23
N ASP A 73 8.99 -1.88 -14.24
CA ASP A 73 8.77 -2.72 -15.41
C ASP A 73 7.30 -2.72 -15.88
N SER A 74 6.35 -2.32 -15.03
CA SER A 74 4.93 -2.22 -15.38
C SER A 74 4.51 -0.84 -15.92
N LEU A 75 5.44 0.11 -16.01
CA LEU A 75 5.22 1.45 -16.56
C LEU A 75 5.78 1.63 -17.98
N ASP A 76 6.66 0.74 -18.42
CA ASP A 76 7.19 0.64 -19.78
C ASP A 76 6.20 -0.08 -20.73
#